data_AF-A0A8R1EJT0-F1
#
_entry.id   AF-A0A8R1EJT0-F1
#
_cell.length_a   1.000
_cell.length_b   1.000
_cell.length_c   1.000
_cell.angle_alpha   90.00
_cell.angle_beta   90.00
_cell.angle_gamma   90.00
#
_symmetry.space_group_name_H-M   'P 1'
#
loop_
_entity.id
_entity.type
_entity.pdbx_description
1 polymer ?
#
loop_
_entity_poly.entity_id
_entity_poly.type
_entity_poly.pdbx_seq_one_letter_code
_entity_poly.pdbx_strand_id
1 'polypeptide(L)'
;MTALSTNGKTTNGVEKHENGNHANGTKNETNGTALKPVYYTPPQNLDTFELTLRKHFEDKHNLKFANYREFHRFTCDNYGSFWEDLLKISDVKLHQQYNNVINHNLKINERPKWFNGATLNYTENVIERGVAADVAVLYASMLFLLEEVPTVKI
;
A
#
# COMPACT_ATOMS: atom_id res chain seq x y z
N MET A 1 -53.71 -29.72 9.08
CA MET A 1 -53.02 -29.63 7.78
C MET A 1 -51.68 -30.34 7.94
N THR A 2 -51.60 -31.59 7.50
CA THR A 2 -50.41 -32.43 7.65
C THR A 2 -49.97 -32.88 6.28
N ALA A 3 -48.68 -32.71 6.01
CA ALA A 3 -48.03 -32.86 4.72
C ALA A 3 -48.11 -34.29 4.16
N LEU A 4 -48.21 -34.36 2.83
CA LEU A 4 -48.24 -35.57 2.02
C LEU A 4 -46.91 -35.78 1.30
N SER A 5 -46.54 -37.06 1.27
CA SER A 5 -45.99 -37.80 0.14
C SER A 5 -44.50 -37.73 -0.21
N THR A 6 -43.91 -38.86 0.10
CA THR A 6 -42.72 -39.57 -0.39
C THR A 6 -42.57 -39.76 -1.91
N ASN A 7 -41.30 -40.04 -2.28
CA ASN A 7 -40.78 -41.02 -3.27
C ASN A 7 -40.15 -40.52 -4.59
N GLY A 8 -38.95 -41.05 -4.89
CA GLY A 8 -38.44 -41.21 -6.26
C GLY A 8 -36.92 -41.10 -6.41
N LYS A 9 -36.24 -42.22 -6.67
CA LYS A 9 -34.79 -42.42 -6.84
C LYS A 9 -34.52 -42.96 -8.25
N THR A 10 -33.53 -42.43 -8.98
CA THR A 10 -32.73 -43.11 -10.06
C THR A 10 -31.62 -42.14 -10.55
N THR A 11 -30.33 -42.35 -10.25
CA THR A 11 -29.27 -43.17 -10.90
C THR A 11 -28.57 -42.56 -12.13
N ASN A 12 -27.25 -42.36 -11.93
CA ASN A 12 -26.10 -42.69 -12.80
C ASN A 12 -25.73 -41.83 -14.02
N GLY A 13 -24.43 -41.55 -14.12
CA GLY A 13 -23.74 -41.20 -15.37
C GLY A 13 -22.44 -40.42 -15.17
N VAL A 14 -21.31 -41.12 -15.05
CA VAL A 14 -19.95 -40.58 -15.14
C VAL A 14 -19.51 -40.62 -16.61
N GLU A 15 -19.08 -39.50 -17.19
CA GLU A 15 -18.20 -39.49 -18.37
C GLU A 15 -17.14 -38.40 -18.26
N LYS A 16 -15.87 -38.82 -18.39
CA LYS A 16 -14.70 -37.99 -18.64
C LYS A 16 -14.58 -37.80 -20.15
N HIS A 17 -14.23 -36.61 -20.62
CA HIS A 17 -13.58 -36.43 -21.92
C HIS A 17 -12.44 -35.41 -21.84
N GLU A 18 -11.29 -35.84 -22.38
CA GLU A 18 -10.02 -35.13 -22.48
C GLU A 18 -10.01 -34.08 -23.60
N ASN A 19 -9.04 -33.15 -23.48
CA ASN A 19 -8.23 -32.48 -24.51
C ASN A 19 -8.87 -31.93 -25.79
N GLY A 20 -8.61 -30.64 -26.03
CA GLY A 20 -8.64 -30.06 -27.37
C GLY A 20 -8.27 -28.58 -27.38
N ASN A 21 -7.00 -28.28 -27.68
CA ASN A 21 -6.56 -26.96 -28.11
C ASN A 21 -7.35 -26.52 -29.34
N HIS A 22 -7.98 -25.34 -29.29
CA HIS A 22 -8.41 -24.63 -30.49
C HIS A 22 -7.80 -23.23 -30.52
N ALA A 23 -6.88 -23.08 -31.47
CA ALA A 23 -6.30 -21.81 -31.87
C ALA A 23 -7.35 -20.90 -32.52
N ASN A 24 -7.15 -19.59 -32.30
CA ASN A 24 -7.54 -18.45 -33.12
C ASN A 24 -8.88 -18.49 -33.88
N GLY A 25 -9.86 -17.78 -33.31
CA GLY A 25 -10.98 -17.20 -34.03
C GLY A 25 -11.01 -15.69 -33.82
N THR A 26 -10.38 -14.96 -34.74
CA THR A 26 -10.52 -13.50 -34.90
C THR A 26 -11.99 -13.12 -34.96
N LYS A 27 -12.49 -12.40 -33.96
CA LYS A 27 -13.62 -11.50 -34.10
C LYS A 27 -13.17 -10.11 -33.67
N ASN A 28 -12.86 -9.32 -34.69
CA ASN A 28 -12.61 -7.90 -34.59
C ASN A 28 -13.90 -7.22 -34.16
N GLU A 29 -14.03 -6.89 -32.88
CA GLU A 29 -14.97 -5.89 -32.42
C GLU A 29 -14.19 -4.58 -32.23
N THR A 30 -14.18 -3.78 -33.29
CA THR A 30 -13.79 -2.37 -33.27
C THR A 30 -14.74 -1.60 -32.36
N ASN A 31 -14.49 -1.62 -31.06
CA ASN A 31 -14.97 -0.61 -30.14
C ASN A 31 -13.77 0.25 -29.75
N GLY A 32 -13.64 1.37 -30.47
CA GLY A 32 -12.61 2.38 -30.29
C GLY A 32 -12.66 2.96 -28.89
N THR A 33 -11.98 2.30 -27.95
CA THR A 33 -11.52 2.93 -26.73
C THR A 33 -10.14 3.46 -27.06
N ALA A 34 -10.04 4.74 -27.44
CA ALA A 34 -8.75 5.38 -27.64
C ALA A 34 -7.87 5.07 -26.41
N LEU A 35 -6.80 4.31 -26.62
CA LEU A 35 -5.89 3.93 -25.54
C LEU A 35 -5.41 5.23 -24.89
N LYS A 36 -5.72 5.41 -23.61
CA LYS A 36 -5.25 6.58 -22.87
C LYS A 36 -3.72 6.62 -22.99
N PRO A 37 -3.12 7.76 -23.39
CA PRO A 37 -1.68 7.83 -23.53
C PRO A 37 -1.03 7.55 -22.18
N VAL A 38 -0.15 6.55 -22.15
CA VAL A 38 0.70 6.28 -21.00
C VAL A 38 1.83 7.32 -21.05
N TYR A 39 1.81 8.26 -20.11
CA TYR A 39 2.79 9.36 -20.07
C TYR A 39 4.15 8.92 -19.54
N TYR A 40 4.18 7.91 -18.67
CA TYR A 40 5.39 7.41 -18.03
C TYR A 40 5.17 5.98 -17.54
N THR A 41 6.21 5.15 -17.64
CA THR A 41 6.25 3.81 -17.05
C THR A 41 7.49 3.73 -16.16
N PRO A 42 7.33 3.36 -14.88
CA PRO A 42 8.47 3.20 -13.98
C PRO A 42 9.34 2.01 -14.42
N PRO A 43 10.67 2.08 -14.17
CA PRO A 43 11.56 0.95 -14.42
C PRO A 43 11.13 -0.27 -13.59
N GLN A 44 11.32 -1.47 -14.15
CA GLN A 44 10.77 -2.72 -13.59
C GLN A 44 11.48 -3.23 -12.34
N ASN A 45 12.74 -2.85 -12.14
CA ASN A 45 13.60 -3.36 -11.06
C ASN A 45 13.78 -2.34 -9.93
N LEU A 46 12.73 -1.60 -9.60
CA LEU A 46 12.77 -0.68 -8.48
C LEU A 46 12.55 -1.44 -7.18
N ASP A 47 13.50 -1.32 -6.26
CA ASP A 47 13.25 -1.63 -4.86
C ASP A 47 12.60 -0.40 -4.22
N THR A 48 11.28 -0.48 -4.06
CA THR A 48 10.52 0.60 -3.42
C THR A 48 10.14 0.19 -2.02
N PHE A 49 10.03 1.19 -1.14
CA PHE A 49 9.53 0.97 0.20
C PHE A 49 8.11 0.36 0.19
N GLU A 50 7.28 0.68 -0.83
CA GLU A 50 5.97 0.05 -0.99
C GLU A 50 6.07 -1.47 -1.18
N LEU A 51 7.01 -1.96 -2.00
CA LEU A 51 7.20 -3.40 -2.21
C LEU A 51 7.64 -4.10 -0.93
N THR A 52 8.58 -3.48 -0.20
CA THR A 52 9.03 -3.98 1.11
C THR A 52 7.90 -4.02 2.12
N LEU A 53 7.13 -2.93 2.21
CA LEU A 53 5.97 -2.82 3.11
C LEU A 53 4.92 -3.86 2.74
N ARG A 54 4.55 -3.97 1.46
CA ARG A 54 3.56 -4.94 0.98
C ARG A 54 3.98 -6.36 1.33
N LYS A 55 5.24 -6.73 1.11
CA LYS A 55 5.77 -8.05 1.47
C LYS A 55 5.67 -8.32 2.97
N HIS A 56 6.00 -7.33 3.82
CA HIS A 56 5.84 -7.46 5.26
C HIS A 56 4.38 -7.78 5.66
N PHE A 57 3.41 -7.11 5.05
CA PHE A 57 1.98 -7.37 5.28
C PHE A 57 1.54 -8.72 4.74
N GLU A 58 2.02 -9.14 3.57
CA GLU A 58 1.76 -10.47 3.01
C GLU A 58 2.21 -11.58 3.96
N ASP A 59 3.43 -11.46 4.48
CA ASP A 59 4.03 -12.45 5.37
C ASP A 59 3.31 -12.46 6.73
N LYS A 60 2.96 -11.28 7.27
CA LYS A 60 2.28 -11.16 8.55
C LYS A 60 0.84 -11.69 8.53
N HIS A 61 0.09 -11.41 7.46
CA HIS A 61 -1.33 -11.78 7.34
C HIS A 61 -1.55 -13.08 6.56
N ASN A 62 -0.48 -13.71 6.06
CA ASN A 62 -0.53 -14.87 5.17
C ASN A 62 -1.42 -14.61 3.94
N LEU A 63 -1.25 -13.42 3.34
CA LEU A 63 -1.97 -12.95 2.16
C LEU A 63 -1.00 -12.77 0.99
N LYS A 64 -1.54 -12.70 -0.23
CA LYS A 64 -0.78 -12.34 -1.43
C LYS A 64 -1.58 -11.29 -2.21
N PHE A 65 -0.92 -10.18 -2.56
CA PHE A 65 -1.54 -9.11 -3.34
C PHE A 65 -0.98 -9.15 -4.77
N ALA A 66 -1.84 -9.27 -5.77
CA ALA A 66 -1.38 -9.37 -7.17
C ALA A 66 -0.88 -8.01 -7.72
N ASN A 67 -1.37 -6.90 -7.16
CA ASN A 67 -1.08 -5.55 -7.64
C ASN A 67 -1.29 -4.52 -6.52
N TYR A 68 -0.81 -3.29 -6.76
CA TYR A 68 -0.97 -2.16 -5.84
C TYR A 68 -2.43 -1.87 -5.48
N ARG A 69 -3.38 -2.07 -6.41
CA ARG A 69 -4.80 -1.77 -6.16
C ARG A 69 -5.39 -2.69 -5.09
N GLU A 70 -5.03 -3.97 -5.11
CA GLU A 70 -5.43 -4.93 -4.08
C GLU A 70 -4.82 -4.60 -2.73
N PHE A 71 -3.52 -4.29 -2.70
CA PHE A 71 -2.87 -3.86 -1.47
C PHE A 71 -3.51 -2.59 -0.90
N HIS A 72 -3.72 -1.57 -1.73
CA HIS A 72 -4.39 -0.33 -1.33
C HIS A 72 -5.83 -0.58 -0.83
N ARG A 73 -6.59 -1.47 -1.47
CA ARG A 73 -7.93 -1.85 -0.98
C ARG A 73 -7.82 -2.43 0.43
N PHE A 74 -6.88 -3.36 0.63
CA PHE A 74 -6.65 -3.95 1.94
C PHE A 74 -6.28 -2.92 3.01
N THR A 75 -5.41 -1.95 2.70
CA THR A 75 -5.03 -0.89 3.67
C THR A 75 -6.20 0.04 3.99
N CYS A 76 -7.09 0.30 3.03
CA CYS A 76 -8.32 1.05 3.28
C CYS A 76 -9.34 0.26 4.11
N ASP A 77 -9.48 -1.03 3.87
CA ASP A 77 -10.46 -1.86 4.56
C ASP A 77 -10.00 -2.22 5.99
N ASN A 78 -8.68 -2.33 6.20
CA ASN A 78 -8.04 -2.71 7.47
C ASN A 78 -7.16 -1.58 8.03
N TYR A 79 -7.63 -0.34 7.95
CA TYR A 79 -6.85 0.86 8.29
C TYR A 79 -6.27 0.86 9.71
N GLY A 80 -7.00 0.34 10.70
CA GLY A 80 -6.53 0.27 12.09
C GLY A 80 -5.24 -0.56 12.20
N SER A 81 -5.31 -1.83 11.78
CA SER A 81 -4.17 -2.74 11.78
C SER A 81 -3.01 -2.24 10.90
N PHE A 82 -3.34 -1.67 9.73
CA PHE A 82 -2.35 -1.12 8.82
C PHE A 82 -1.52 -0.01 9.48
N TRP A 83 -2.18 0.99 10.10
CA TRP A 83 -1.48 2.09 10.75
C TRP A 83 -0.69 1.64 11.99
N GLU A 84 -1.18 0.65 12.72
CA GLU A 84 -0.45 0.05 13.84
C GLU A 84 0.88 -0.57 13.41
N ASP A 85 0.85 -1.32 12.31
CA ASP A 85 2.04 -1.97 11.77
C ASP A 85 2.99 -0.96 11.13
N LEU A 86 2.45 0.03 10.43
CA LEU A 86 3.25 1.11 9.90
C LEU A 86 4.00 1.87 11.00
N LEU A 87 3.36 2.12 12.15
CA LEU A 87 3.99 2.73 13.32
C LEU A 87 5.18 1.88 13.82
N LYS A 88 5.02 0.55 13.85
CA LYS A 88 6.07 -0.39 14.30
C LYS A 88 7.23 -0.47 13.31
N ILE A 89 6.93 -0.54 12.00
CA ILE A 89 7.93 -0.63 10.94
C ILE A 89 8.73 0.68 10.81
N SER A 90 8.07 1.83 10.98
CA SER A 90 8.74 3.13 11.03
C SER A 90 9.50 3.37 12.34
N ASP A 91 9.35 2.45 13.30
CA ASP A 91 10.04 2.46 14.59
C ASP A 91 9.81 3.77 15.37
N VAL A 92 8.60 4.33 15.29
CA VAL A 92 8.29 5.58 16.00
C VAL A 92 8.36 5.36 17.51
N LYS A 93 9.19 6.18 18.18
CA LYS A 93 9.40 6.17 19.63
C LYS A 93 8.22 6.83 20.32
N LEU A 94 7.51 6.04 21.12
CA LEU A 94 6.44 6.49 22.00
C LEU A 94 6.92 6.54 23.45
N HIS A 95 6.66 7.65 24.14
CA HIS A 95 6.89 7.80 25.57
C HIS A 95 5.78 7.16 26.40
N GLN A 96 4.56 7.19 25.88
CA GLN A 96 3.41 6.51 26.46
C GLN A 96 2.78 5.67 25.35
N GLN A 97 2.46 4.42 25.65
CA GLN A 97 1.83 3.51 24.70
C GLN A 97 0.35 3.89 24.46
N TYR A 98 -0.17 3.51 23.29
CA TYR A 98 -1.60 3.69 22.98
C TYR A 98 -2.44 2.61 23.64
N ASN A 99 -3.67 2.97 24.01
CA ASN A 99 -4.71 2.03 24.44
C ASN A 99 -5.41 1.39 23.24
N ASN A 100 -5.64 2.18 22.18
CA ASN A 100 -6.25 1.72 20.95
C ASN A 100 -5.78 2.59 19.77
N VAL A 101 -5.65 1.99 18.59
CA VAL A 101 -5.19 2.68 17.38
C VAL A 101 -6.25 3.63 16.84
N ILE A 102 -7.49 3.19 16.73
CA ILE A 102 -8.63 4.02 16.29
C ILE A 102 -9.92 3.42 16.82
N ASN A 103 -10.96 4.23 16.99
CA ASN A 103 -12.31 3.75 17.26
C ASN A 103 -13.08 3.60 15.94
N HIS A 104 -13.36 2.36 15.55
CA HIS A 104 -14.07 2.02 14.32
C HIS A 104 -15.58 2.32 14.35
N ASN A 105 -16.14 2.62 15.53
CA ASN A 105 -17.58 2.86 15.71
C ASN A 105 -17.98 4.33 15.57
N LEU A 106 -17.04 5.20 15.18
CA LEU A 106 -17.29 6.63 15.04
C LEU A 106 -18.08 6.93 13.78
N LYS A 107 -18.99 7.90 13.90
CA LYS A 107 -19.79 8.41 12.78
C LYS A 107 -18.91 9.28 11.87
N ILE A 108 -19.37 9.46 10.63
CA ILE A 108 -18.65 10.23 9.62
C ILE A 108 -18.44 11.72 9.98
N ASN A 109 -19.30 12.27 10.84
CA ASN A 109 -19.18 13.64 11.33
C ASN A 109 -18.28 13.77 12.57
N GLU A 110 -17.78 12.65 13.10
CA GLU A 110 -16.89 12.62 14.25
C GLU A 110 -15.45 12.55 13.78
N ARG A 111 -14.55 13.20 14.52
CA ARG A 111 -13.11 13.16 14.23
C ARG A 111 -12.47 12.02 15.05
N PRO A 112 -12.02 10.93 14.41
CA PRO A 112 -11.37 9.85 15.14
C PRO A 112 -10.06 10.32 15.76
N LYS A 113 -9.84 9.92 17.02
CA LYS A 113 -8.54 10.03 17.67
C LYS A 113 -7.72 8.81 17.30
N TRP A 114 -6.58 9.05 16.67
CA TRP A 114 -5.58 8.01 16.38
C TRP A 114 -4.65 7.82 17.57
N PHE A 115 -4.24 6.57 17.81
CA PHE A 115 -3.32 6.16 18.88
C PHE A 115 -3.71 6.76 20.24
N ASN A 116 -4.94 6.52 20.67
CA ASN A 116 -5.48 7.11 21.89
C ASN A 116 -4.59 6.74 23.09
N GLY A 117 -4.21 7.75 23.87
CA GLY A 117 -3.32 7.57 25.02
C GLY A 117 -1.83 7.57 24.69
N ALA A 118 -1.43 7.46 23.42
CA ALA A 118 -0.02 7.57 23.08
C ALA A 118 0.50 9.01 23.20
N THR A 119 1.76 9.14 23.61
CA THR A 119 2.48 10.41 23.58
C THR A 119 3.83 10.22 22.92
N LEU A 120 4.26 11.19 22.12
CA LEU A 120 5.55 11.20 21.45
C LEU A 120 6.13 12.60 21.45
N ASN A 121 7.44 12.70 21.21
CA ASN A 121 8.10 13.95 20.83
C ASN A 121 8.46 13.88 19.33
N TYR A 122 7.97 14.84 18.55
CA TYR A 122 8.21 14.86 17.11
C TYR A 122 9.67 15.11 16.77
N THR A 123 10.29 16.10 17.43
CA THR A 123 11.69 16.48 17.21
C THR A 123 12.64 15.33 17.53
N GLU A 124 12.40 14.60 18.62
CA GLU A 124 13.16 13.40 18.97
C GLU A 124 13.11 12.36 17.86
N ASN A 125 11.92 12.00 17.39
CA ASN A 125 11.75 11.01 16.34
C ASN A 125 12.38 11.42 15.00
N VAL A 126 12.51 12.73 14.73
CA VAL A 126 13.13 13.25 13.51
C VAL A 126 14.65 13.38 13.63
N ILE A 127 15.18 13.76 14.80
CA ILE A 127 16.59 14.15 14.98
C ILE A 127 17.44 13.04 15.61
N GLU A 128 16.90 12.28 16.57
CA GLU A 128 17.68 11.33 17.39
C GLU A 128 18.36 10.23 16.56
N ARG A 129 17.80 9.89 15.40
CA ARG A 129 18.28 8.82 14.51
C ARG A 129 19.47 9.23 13.64
N GLY A 130 19.81 10.51 13.57
CA GLY A 130 20.92 11.00 12.74
C GLY A 130 22.28 10.67 13.34
N VAL A 131 23.26 10.34 12.49
CA VAL A 131 24.67 10.28 12.91
C VAL A 131 25.24 11.70 12.85
N ALA A 132 26.10 12.07 13.80
CA ALA A 132 26.66 13.43 13.87
C ALA A 132 27.41 13.87 12.59
N ALA A 133 27.86 12.91 11.77
CA ALA A 133 28.53 13.17 10.50
C ALA A 133 27.57 13.37 9.31
N ASP A 134 26.28 13.03 9.46
CA ASP A 134 25.30 13.11 8.38
C ASP A 134 24.76 14.53 8.21
N VAL A 135 24.54 14.93 6.96
CA VAL A 135 23.96 16.24 6.65
C VAL A 135 22.44 16.19 6.79
N ALA A 136 21.90 16.83 7.82
CA ALA A 136 20.45 16.94 8.01
C ALA A 136 19.80 18.06 7.17
N VAL A 137 20.54 19.14 6.88
CA VAL A 137 20.02 20.30 6.16
C VAL A 137 21.03 20.76 5.11
N LEU A 138 20.64 20.69 3.84
CA LEU A 138 21.35 21.33 2.73
C LEU A 138 20.69 22.68 2.46
N TYR A 139 21.37 23.76 2.84
CA TYR A 139 20.91 25.12 2.59
C TYR A 139 21.72 25.73 1.45
N ALA A 140 21.04 26.12 0.37
CA ALA A 140 21.60 26.86 -0.73
C ALA A 140 20.91 28.23 -0.82
N SER A 141 21.68 29.31 -0.76
CA SER A 141 21.18 30.67 -0.94
C SER A 141 21.87 31.36 -2.11
N MET A 142 21.14 32.26 -2.76
CA MET A 142 21.62 32.98 -3.95
C MET A 142 22.88 33.81 -3.70
N LEU A 143 23.12 34.21 -2.44
CA LEU A 143 24.29 35.00 -2.05
C LEU A 143 25.62 34.24 -2.27
N PHE A 144 25.56 32.90 -2.28
CA PHE A 144 26.75 32.04 -2.47
C PHE A 144 27.29 32.00 -3.91
N LEU A 145 26.55 32.53 -4.89
CA LEU A 145 26.95 32.51 -6.31
C LEU A 145 27.64 33.81 -6.79
N LEU A 146 27.81 34.80 -5.90
CA LEU A 146 28.37 36.11 -6.27
C LEU A 146 29.83 36.30 -5.85
N GLU A 147 30.47 35.29 -5.25
CA GLU A 147 31.82 35.44 -4.66
C GLU A 147 32.95 34.77 -5.46
N GLU A 148 32.82 34.62 -6.79
CA GLU A 148 33.99 34.41 -7.65
C GLU A 148 33.91 35.18 -8.97
N VAL A 149 34.50 36.38 -8.99
CA VAL A 149 35.28 36.85 -10.14
C VAL A 149 36.58 37.45 -9.58
N PRO A 150 37.70 36.69 -9.52
CA PRO A 150 38.99 37.34 -9.33
C PRO A 150 39.25 38.21 -10.56
N THR A 151 39.13 39.53 -10.38
CA THR A 151 39.64 40.49 -11.35
C THR A 151 41.15 40.37 -11.36
N VAL A 152 41.69 39.73 -12.40
CA VAL A 152 43.10 39.90 -12.75
C VAL A 152 43.28 41.37 -13.09
N LYS A 153 43.95 42.09 -12.19
CA LYS A 153 44.52 43.40 -12.51
C LYS A 153 45.78 43.16 -13.35
N ILE A 154 45.82 43.90 -14.45
CA ILE A 154 46.92 44.23 -15.38
C ILE A 154 47.54 43.07 -16.18
#